data_AF-A0A956P0B5-F1
#
_entry.id   AF-A0A956P0B5-F1
#
_cell.length_a   1.000
_cell.length_b   1.000
_cell.length_c   1.000
_cell.angle_alpha   90.00
_cell.angle_beta   90.00
_cell.angle_gamma   90.00
#
_symmetry.space_group_name_H-M   'P 1'
#
loop_
_entity.id
_entity.type
_entity.pdbx_description
1 polymer ?
#
loop_
_entity_poly.entity_id
_entity_poly.type
_entity_poly.pdbx_seq_one_letter_code
_entity_poly.pdbx_strand_id
1 'polypeptide(L)'
;KDPERAMSEVQDHLMHLATAHVERVAFEAVQREIERAGPSLAPLLALLRDTFWASRVDADIGWFLMTGVVETPKAKAIRYLANKCCQELRPIAETVTEGFGIPDAVLAAPIAFDPLPTADA
;
A
#
# COMPACT_ATOMS: atom_id res chain seq x y z
N LYS A 1 -2.20 34.53 -20.50
CA LYS A 1 -1.71 33.78 -19.31
C LYS A 1 -0.62 32.85 -19.82
N ASP A 2 0.55 32.89 -19.20
CA ASP A 2 1.66 31.98 -19.52
C ASP A 2 1.34 30.58 -18.97
N PRO A 3 1.14 29.55 -19.83
CA PRO A 3 0.78 28.20 -19.41
C PRO A 3 1.83 27.56 -18.50
N GLU A 4 3.11 27.84 -18.74
CA GLU A 4 4.22 27.25 -17.98
C GLU A 4 4.18 27.74 -16.54
N ARG A 5 4.04 29.06 -16.37
CA ARG A 5 3.88 29.68 -15.05
C ARG A 5 2.64 29.18 -14.31
N ALA A 6 1.51 29.05 -15.01
CA ALA A 6 0.29 28.53 -14.39
C ALA A 6 0.45 27.08 -13.90
N MET A 7 1.21 26.25 -14.63
CA MET A 7 1.52 24.88 -14.23
C MET A 7 2.44 24.84 -13.00
N SER A 8 3.48 25.67 -12.97
CA SER A 8 4.38 25.77 -11.81
C SER A 8 3.66 26.25 -10.55
N GLU A 9 2.71 27.18 -10.68
CA GLU A 9 1.91 27.70 -9.55
C GLU A 9 1.03 26.63 -8.87
N VAL A 10 0.72 25.52 -9.55
CA VAL A 10 -0.12 24.43 -9.00
C VAL A 10 0.61 23.08 -8.93
N GLN A 11 1.94 23.10 -9.01
CA GLN A 11 2.75 21.88 -9.14
C GLN A 11 2.49 20.86 -8.02
N ASP A 12 2.38 21.32 -6.77
CA ASP A 12 2.11 20.42 -5.63
C ASP A 12 0.79 19.67 -5.78
N HIS A 13 -0.26 20.34 -6.26
CA HIS A 13 -1.55 19.70 -6.53
C HIS A 13 -1.48 18.74 -7.71
N LEU A 14 -0.72 19.08 -8.75
CA LEU A 14 -0.53 18.19 -9.90
C LEU A 14 0.20 16.90 -9.50
N MET A 15 1.25 17.01 -8.68
CA MET A 15 2.00 15.84 -8.22
C MET A 15 1.15 14.96 -7.29
N HIS A 16 0.41 15.55 -6.35
CA HIS A 16 -0.52 14.78 -5.50
C HIS A 16 -1.60 14.08 -6.34
N LEU A 17 -2.19 14.77 -7.32
CA LEU A 17 -3.20 14.17 -8.21
C LEU A 17 -2.62 13.02 -9.05
N ALA A 18 -1.42 13.19 -9.60
CA ALA A 18 -0.74 12.16 -10.38
C ALA A 18 -0.49 10.90 -9.54
N THR A 19 0.02 11.06 -8.32
CA THR A 19 0.24 9.97 -7.38
C THR A 19 -1.08 9.27 -7.01
N ALA A 20 -2.10 10.03 -6.60
CA ALA A 20 -3.42 9.48 -6.27
C ALA A 20 -4.07 8.74 -7.46
N HIS A 21 -3.85 9.22 -8.69
CA HIS A 21 -4.32 8.56 -9.89
C HIS A 21 -3.65 7.19 -10.08
N VAL A 22 -2.32 7.10 -9.94
CA VAL A 22 -1.58 5.85 -10.07
C VAL A 22 -2.00 4.85 -8.99
N GLU A 23 -2.18 5.31 -7.76
CA GLU A 23 -2.65 4.47 -6.65
C GLU A 23 -4.03 3.88 -6.91
N ARG A 24 -4.97 4.70 -7.42
CA ARG A 24 -6.29 4.23 -7.83
C ARG A 24 -6.18 3.17 -8.93
N VAL A 25 -5.34 3.40 -9.95
CA VAL A 25 -5.12 2.43 -11.04
C VAL A 25 -4.56 1.10 -10.50
N ALA A 26 -3.59 1.15 -9.59
CA ALA A 26 -3.04 -0.05 -8.95
C ALA A 26 -4.09 -0.79 -8.12
N PHE A 27 -4.88 -0.06 -7.32
CA PHE A 27 -5.97 -0.63 -6.52
C PHE A 27 -7.02 -1.34 -7.39
N GLU A 28 -7.49 -0.68 -8.45
CA GLU A 28 -8.45 -1.25 -9.39
C GLU A 28 -7.89 -2.46 -10.14
N ALA A 29 -6.59 -2.47 -10.44
CA ALA A 29 -5.93 -3.64 -11.03
C ALA A 29 -5.97 -4.84 -10.09
N VAL A 30 -5.61 -4.66 -8.81
CA VAL A 30 -5.67 -5.75 -7.82
C VAL A 30 -7.11 -6.22 -7.61
N GLN A 31 -8.10 -5.31 -7.61
CA GLN A 31 -9.51 -5.72 -7.52
C GLN A 31 -9.93 -6.64 -8.67
N ARG A 32 -9.54 -6.33 -9.91
CA ARG A 32 -9.82 -7.21 -11.07
C ARG A 32 -9.15 -8.57 -10.95
N GLU A 33 -7.96 -8.65 -10.36
CA GLU A 33 -7.28 -9.92 -10.12
C GLU A 33 -7.94 -10.73 -8.99
N ILE A 34 -8.45 -10.08 -7.93
CA ILE A 34 -9.22 -10.75 -6.88
C ILE A 34 -10.48 -11.41 -7.45
N GLU A 35 -11.19 -10.75 -8.38
CA GLU A 35 -12.38 -11.29 -9.04
C GLU A 35 -12.07 -12.53 -9.91
N ARG A 36 -10.85 -12.64 -10.43
CA ARG A 36 -10.38 -13.77 -11.26
C ARG A 36 -9.74 -14.89 -10.44
N ALA A 37 -9.32 -14.60 -9.21
CA ALA A 37 -8.59 -15.51 -8.36
C ALA A 37 -9.47 -16.65 -7.85
N GLY A 38 -8.86 -17.83 -7.68
CA GLY A 38 -9.49 -18.96 -7.02
C GLY A 38 -9.74 -18.71 -5.52
N PRO A 39 -10.58 -19.52 -4.87
CA PRO A 39 -10.99 -19.31 -3.48
C PRO A 39 -9.85 -19.35 -2.46
N SER A 40 -8.72 -19.98 -2.79
CA SER A 40 -7.51 -20.01 -1.95
C SER A 40 -6.65 -18.75 -2.05
N LEU A 41 -6.67 -18.04 -3.19
CA LEU A 41 -5.80 -16.89 -3.45
C LEU A 41 -6.52 -15.55 -3.23
N ALA A 42 -7.82 -15.49 -3.52
CA ALA A 42 -8.62 -14.27 -3.39
C ALA A 42 -8.52 -13.62 -1.98
N PRO A 43 -8.55 -14.37 -0.86
CA PRO A 43 -8.42 -13.78 0.47
C PRO A 43 -7.05 -13.12 0.71
N LEU A 44 -5.96 -13.73 0.22
CA LEU A 44 -4.62 -13.17 0.33
C LEU A 44 -4.50 -11.87 -0.48
N LEU A 45 -4.96 -11.88 -1.72
CA LEU A 45 -4.95 -10.68 -2.57
C LEU A 45 -5.81 -9.56 -1.98
N ALA A 46 -6.94 -9.89 -1.35
CA ALA A 46 -7.76 -8.92 -0.63
C ALA A 46 -7.03 -8.30 0.56
N LEU A 47 -6.31 -9.11 1.36
CA LEU A 47 -5.49 -8.60 2.46
C LEU A 47 -4.37 -7.68 1.96
N LEU A 48 -3.69 -8.02 0.86
CA LEU A 48 -2.64 -7.17 0.26
C LEU A 48 -3.23 -5.87 -0.27
N ARG A 49 -4.38 -5.92 -0.95
CA ARG A 49 -5.12 -4.74 -1.41
C ARG A 49 -5.47 -3.83 -0.24
N ASP A 50 -6.01 -4.39 0.84
CA ASP A 50 -6.46 -3.61 2.01
C ASP A 50 -5.26 -3.02 2.76
N THR A 51 -4.16 -3.76 2.87
CA THR A 51 -2.89 -3.26 3.42
C THR A 51 -2.38 -2.06 2.63
N PHE A 52 -2.31 -2.19 1.30
CA PHE A 52 -1.89 -1.11 0.40
C PHE A 52 -2.81 0.10 0.53
N TRP A 53 -4.11 -0.09 0.34
CA TRP A 53 -5.10 0.98 0.36
C TRP A 53 -5.13 1.72 1.70
N ALA A 54 -5.19 1.00 2.82
CA ALA A 54 -5.23 1.61 4.14
C ALA A 54 -3.96 2.43 4.41
N SER A 55 -2.78 1.95 3.97
CA SER A 55 -1.53 2.70 4.11
C SER A 55 -1.50 3.99 3.29
N ARG A 56 -2.06 3.98 2.07
CA ARG A 56 -2.10 5.16 1.20
C ARG A 56 -3.08 6.22 1.71
N VAL A 57 -4.29 5.80 2.07
CA VAL A 57 -5.29 6.72 2.65
C VAL A 57 -4.83 7.29 3.99
N ASP A 58 -4.17 6.49 4.84
CA ASP A 58 -3.65 6.99 6.12
C ASP A 58 -2.52 8.03 5.92
N ALA A 59 -1.68 7.86 4.90
CA ALA A 59 -0.64 8.84 4.57
C ALA A 59 -1.23 10.20 4.16
N ASP A 60 -2.36 10.19 3.45
CA ASP A 60 -3.05 11.39 2.96
C ASP A 60 -4.21 11.83 3.86
N ILE A 61 -4.33 11.27 5.08
CA ILE A 61 -5.50 11.47 5.94
C ILE A 61 -5.74 12.94 6.31
N GLY A 62 -4.67 13.74 6.39
CA GLY A 62 -4.76 15.18 6.64
C GLY A 62 -5.52 15.91 5.53
N TRP A 63 -5.28 15.56 4.26
CA TRP A 63 -6.00 16.14 3.13
C TRP A 63 -7.48 15.77 3.15
N PHE A 64 -7.80 14.51 3.46
CA PHE A 64 -9.20 14.06 3.54
C PHE A 64 -9.98 14.72 4.69
N LEU A 65 -9.31 14.98 5.82
CA LEU A 65 -9.88 15.74 6.94
C LEU A 65 -10.10 17.20 6.57
N MET A 66 -9.12 17.85 5.94
CA MET A 66 -9.20 19.26 5.54
C MET A 66 -10.29 19.52 4.50
N THR A 67 -10.51 18.59 3.58
CA THR A 67 -11.55 18.69 2.54
C THR A 67 -12.92 18.22 3.00
N GLY A 68 -13.05 17.68 4.22
CA GLY A 68 -14.32 17.18 4.77
C GLY A 68 -14.81 15.86 4.17
N VAL A 69 -13.97 15.17 3.38
CA VAL A 69 -14.29 13.85 2.82
C VAL A 69 -14.31 12.77 3.91
N VAL A 70 -13.47 12.91 4.93
CA VAL A 70 -13.37 11.99 6.07
C VAL A 70 -13.48 12.76 7.37
N GLU A 71 -14.25 12.22 8.31
CA GLU A 71 -14.33 12.73 9.68
C GLU A 71 -13.35 12.03 10.62
N THR A 72 -12.99 12.69 11.73
CA THR A 72 -12.03 12.18 12.74
C THR A 72 -12.28 10.73 13.19
N PRO A 73 -13.52 10.28 13.48
CA PRO A 73 -13.74 8.88 13.87
C PRO A 73 -13.32 7.89 12.77
N LYS A 74 -13.59 8.22 11.51
CA LYS A 74 -13.26 7.38 10.36
C LYS A 74 -11.77 7.43 10.04
N ALA A 75 -11.11 8.58 10.23
CA ALA A 75 -9.65 8.68 10.17
C ALA A 75 -8.96 7.75 11.16
N LYS A 76 -9.43 7.70 12.42
CA LYS A 76 -8.92 6.76 13.43
C LYS A 76 -9.14 5.30 13.02
N ALA A 77 -10.30 4.98 12.43
CA ALA A 77 -10.60 3.64 11.96
C ALA A 77 -9.67 3.20 10.81
N ILE A 78 -9.31 4.11 9.90
CA ILE A 78 -8.35 3.86 8.80
C ILE A 78 -6.96 3.53 9.36
N ARG A 79 -6.47 4.33 10.32
CA ARG A 79 -5.20 4.07 11.03
C ARG A 79 -5.20 2.68 11.69
N TYR A 80 -6.30 2.34 12.36
CA TYR A 80 -6.45 1.02 12.99
C TYR A 80 -6.46 -0.10 11.95
N LEU A 81 -7.16 0.09 10.83
CA LEU A 81 -7.19 -0.87 9.73
C LEU A 81 -5.80 -1.14 9.16
N ALA A 82 -5.01 -0.10 8.90
CA ALA A 82 -3.64 -0.26 8.42
C ALA A 82 -2.79 -1.14 9.36
N ASN A 83 -2.85 -0.87 10.67
CA ASN A 83 -2.15 -1.67 11.67
C ASN A 83 -2.67 -3.11 11.75
N LYS A 84 -3.99 -3.31 11.67
CA LYS A 84 -4.62 -4.62 11.67
C LYS A 84 -4.17 -5.45 10.46
N CYS A 85 -4.19 -4.86 9.27
CA CYS A 85 -3.72 -5.52 8.05
C CYS A 85 -2.25 -5.95 8.16
N CYS A 86 -1.39 -5.09 8.71
CA CYS A 86 0.02 -5.46 8.98
C CYS A 86 0.14 -6.62 9.98
N GLN A 87 -0.72 -6.69 11.01
CA GLN A 87 -0.73 -7.79 11.97
C GLN A 87 -1.17 -9.11 11.33
N GLU A 88 -2.19 -9.07 10.46
CA GLU A 88 -2.68 -10.23 9.72
C GLU A 88 -1.68 -10.71 8.65
N LEU A 89 -0.95 -9.79 8.01
CA LEU A 89 0.04 -10.11 6.99
C LEU A 89 1.34 -10.67 7.59
N ARG A 90 1.76 -10.19 8.76
CA ARG A 90 3.02 -10.58 9.42
C ARG A 90 3.29 -12.10 9.46
N PRO A 91 2.39 -12.97 9.94
CA PRO A 91 2.67 -14.41 10.03
C PRO A 91 2.85 -15.11 8.69
N ILE A 92 2.46 -14.47 7.58
CA ILE A 92 2.54 -15.03 6.23
C ILE A 92 3.43 -14.20 5.30
N ALA A 93 4.11 -13.16 5.83
CA ALA A 93 4.86 -12.21 5.01
C ALA A 93 5.96 -12.90 4.19
N GLU A 94 6.68 -13.84 4.80
CA GLU A 94 7.69 -14.66 4.13
C GLU A 94 7.07 -15.50 3.00
N THR A 95 5.96 -16.20 3.28
CA THR A 95 5.23 -16.97 2.25
C THR A 95 4.80 -16.09 1.07
N VAL A 96 4.40 -14.84 1.31
CA VAL A 96 4.03 -13.90 0.25
C VAL A 96 5.25 -13.51 -0.59
N THR A 97 6.38 -13.21 0.04
CA THR A 97 7.61 -12.84 -0.68
C THR A 97 8.19 -14.02 -1.46
N GLU A 98 8.16 -15.23 -0.89
CA GLU A 98 8.53 -16.47 -1.59
C GLU A 98 7.63 -16.73 -2.80
N GLY A 99 6.38 -16.27 -2.76
CA GLY A 99 5.45 -16.34 -3.90
C GLY A 99 5.93 -15.62 -5.17
N PHE A 100 6.92 -14.72 -5.07
CA PHE A 100 7.55 -14.12 -6.25
C PHE A 100 8.47 -15.09 -7.01
N GLY A 101 8.89 -16.19 -6.38
CA GLY A 101 9.72 -17.22 -7.00
C GLY A 101 11.10 -16.70 -7.45
N ILE A 102 11.66 -15.73 -6.73
CA ILE A 102 12.96 -15.13 -7.05
C ILE A 102 14.07 -16.06 -6.53
N PRO A 103 14.95 -16.61 -7.39
CA PRO A 103 16.01 -17.49 -6.92
C PRO A 103 17.05 -16.77 -6.04
N ASP A 104 17.56 -17.45 -5.00
CA ASP A 104 18.60 -16.92 -4.11
C ASP A 104 19.82 -16.37 -4.86
N ALA A 105 20.21 -17.05 -5.93
CA ALA A 105 21.36 -16.69 -6.76
C ALA A 105 21.25 -15.29 -7.40
N VAL A 106 20.03 -14.76 -7.57
CA VAL A 106 19.79 -13.44 -8.17
C VAL A 106 19.34 -12.39 -7.14
N LEU A 107 19.08 -12.78 -5.89
CA LEU A 107 18.63 -11.86 -4.83
C LEU A 107 19.75 -10.89 -4.41
N ALA A 108 21.01 -11.34 -4.49
CA ALA A 108 22.23 -10.55 -4.26
C ALA A 108 22.24 -9.72 -2.96
N ALA A 109 21.49 -10.15 -1.94
CA ALA A 109 21.28 -9.44 -0.69
C ALA A 109 21.64 -10.36 0.50
N PRO A 110 22.84 -10.24 1.10
CA PRO A 110 23.27 -11.10 2.21
C PRO A 110 22.30 -11.13 3.40
N ILE A 111 21.68 -9.99 3.71
CA ILE A 111 20.70 -9.84 4.81
C ILE A 111 19.44 -10.71 4.64
N ALA A 112 19.17 -11.25 3.44
CA ALA A 112 18.05 -12.15 3.20
C ALA A 112 18.34 -13.59 3.62
N PHE A 113 19.62 -13.92 3.83
CA PHE A 113 20.08 -15.27 4.18
C PHE A 113 20.58 -15.36 5.63
N ASP A 114 20.93 -14.22 6.23
CA ASP A 114 21.34 -14.15 7.63
C ASP A 114 20.11 -14.23 8.55
N PRO A 115 20.14 -15.05 9.62
CA PRO A 115 19.09 -15.04 10.62
C PRO A 115 18.99 -13.64 11.25
N LEU A 116 17.77 -13.10 11.31
CA LEU A 116 17.53 -11.87 12.08
C LEU A 116 17.94 -12.09 13.54
N PRO A 117 18.58 -11.11 14.20
CA PRO A 117 18.81 -11.17 15.63
C PRO A 117 17.47 -11.37 16.33
N THR A 118 17.30 -12.48 17.04
CA THR A 118 16.12 -12.68 17.87
C THR A 118 16.22 -11.75 19.07
N ALA A 119 15.07 -11.29 19.58
CA ALA A 119 15.02 -10.37 20.74
C ALA A 119 15.61 -10.95 22.04
N ASP A 120 16.02 -12.22 22.02
CA ASP A 120 16.64 -12.97 23.11
C ASP A 120 18.19 -13.03 23.01
N ALA A 121 18.81 -12.23 22.14
CA ALA A 121 20.27 -12.08 22.00
C ALA A 121 20.77 -10.70 22.47
#